data_AF-A0A948EU78-F1
#
_entry.id   AF-A0A948EU78-F1
#
_cell.length_a   1.000
_cell.length_b   1.000
_cell.length_c   1.000
_cell.angle_alpha   90.00
_cell.angle_beta   90.00
_cell.angle_gamma   90.00
#
_symmetry.space_group_name_H-M   'P 1'
#
loop_
_entity.id
_entity.type
_entity.pdbx_description
1 polymer ?
#
loop_
_entity_poly.entity_id
_entity_poly.type
_entity_poly.pdbx_seq_one_letter_code
_entity_poly.pdbx_strand_id
1 'polypeptide(L)'
;MQKTWTWGLLALGAAALIYGCTGAGAKMADATVKGTIEDRDGHKVANATVWLIPSTDVAAMGKTPIEIKKDAKNDEPLEDNLAANRDRYLKGKSGVNGEFSVTDVPSGKYFLYVEPADAIYLPGGDKSRKSMSSAEMAAAPVKIRVSGNIPAGATYTGTTKCLECHDEQEHFTKTLHRLGIQVIGKPSKLQDFSRFPDYNRGLNKLMAGAKFWFYGYDKTRGFDKYQISDKEPADATTVSFTASFFKDADGVLKFRTENVKDPSDAPRVYPVELAYGGGLYKQRYLYRVGKNLHPFVQFNQNGDNSYADRGRKQWRDYHADWLFNEETKKLANPPQAKSFDKECASCHYNGYTLAKTAEGDYIAGSANDIDGELDIDGDGKKNEINMGCETCHGPGSAHVKAKKGTKSASIVSPDKLSAERESMICGQCHDRAQGHLKNDQTVNAEWKMMLPGTSRNTFLNQYTTREGPAAKDYWADGIHSKSHHQQYTDFIKSSKHRNGNHLVACSDCHSPHGKSKFAHQMRADAHSPAACTTCHKDRDDMGKHVMDKTKCTVAPDKISCSNCHDTKTMQTGAGFGKGMAGKDGKNYWLNDITSHLYDVPLKSNIGVKGVEPGKAMPIPYTNPCGAACHNTSAL
;
A
#
# COMPACT_ATOMS: atom_id res chain seq x y z
N MET A 1 5.87 -65.01 48.01
CA MET A 1 4.98 -66.21 47.88
C MET A 1 4.14 -65.98 46.63
N GLN A 2 4.53 -66.52 45.46
CA GLN A 2 4.03 -67.79 44.88
C GLN A 2 2.49 -67.80 44.80
N LYS A 3 1.81 -67.92 43.65
CA LYS A 3 2.06 -68.78 42.48
C LYS A 3 1.25 -68.32 41.26
N THR A 4 1.79 -68.66 40.09
CA THR A 4 1.18 -68.77 38.77
C THR A 4 0.07 -69.83 38.71
N TRP A 5 -0.86 -69.74 37.74
CA TRP A 5 -1.17 -70.79 36.73
C TRP A 5 -2.16 -70.31 35.66
N THR A 6 -2.06 -71.00 34.52
CA THR A 6 -2.44 -70.67 33.13
C THR A 6 -3.76 -71.34 32.66
N TRP A 7 -4.10 -71.06 31.39
CA TRP A 7 -5.07 -71.72 30.46
C TRP A 7 -6.51 -71.16 30.52
N GLY A 8 -7.22 -70.86 29.42
CA GLY A 8 -7.01 -70.99 27.99
C GLY A 8 -8.39 -71.12 27.29
N LEU A 9 -8.60 -70.34 26.20
CA LEU A 9 -9.54 -70.53 25.08
C LEU A 9 -11.07 -70.63 25.31
N LEU A 10 -11.84 -69.71 24.70
CA LEU A 10 -12.66 -69.99 23.51
C LEU A 10 -13.31 -68.72 22.95
N ALA A 11 -13.15 -68.55 21.64
CA ALA A 11 -13.72 -67.49 20.82
C ALA A 11 -15.18 -67.79 20.46
N LEU A 12 -15.97 -66.74 20.23
CA LEU A 12 -17.08 -66.72 19.27
C LEU A 12 -17.38 -65.26 18.91
N GLY A 13 -17.06 -64.90 17.66
CA GLY A 13 -17.38 -63.61 17.07
C GLY A 13 -18.82 -63.57 16.55
N ALA A 14 -19.42 -62.38 16.60
CA ALA A 14 -20.63 -62.06 15.86
C ALA A 14 -20.29 -60.89 14.91
N ALA A 15 -20.15 -61.22 13.63
CA ALA A 15 -20.07 -60.26 12.54
C ALA A 15 -21.50 -59.95 12.07
N ALA A 16 -21.95 -58.70 12.26
CA ALA A 16 -23.14 -58.18 11.63
C ALA A 16 -22.75 -57.51 10.30
N LEU A 17 -23.11 -58.17 9.20
CA LEU A 17 -23.05 -57.65 7.83
C LEU A 17 -24.15 -56.61 7.64
N ILE A 18 -23.79 -55.32 7.60
CA ILE A 18 -24.61 -54.30 6.95
C ILE A 18 -24.07 -54.13 5.53
N TYR A 19 -24.78 -54.72 4.58
CA TYR A 19 -24.56 -54.58 3.15
C TYR A 19 -24.96 -53.15 2.74
N GLY A 20 -24.01 -52.23 2.84
CA GLY A 20 -24.16 -50.90 2.25
C GLY A 20 -23.99 -51.00 0.75
N CYS A 21 -25.08 -50.84 0.00
CA CYS A 21 -25.05 -50.64 -1.44
C CYS A 21 -24.04 -49.53 -1.77
N THR A 22 -22.91 -49.90 -2.39
CA THR A 22 -22.05 -48.99 -3.13
C THR A 22 -22.82 -48.54 -4.38
N GLY A 23 -23.76 -47.61 -4.17
CA GLY A 23 -24.25 -46.79 -5.27
C GLY A 23 -23.05 -46.09 -5.87
N ALA A 24 -22.74 -46.41 -7.13
CA ALA A 24 -21.89 -45.55 -7.95
C ALA A 24 -22.38 -44.11 -7.73
N GLY A 25 -21.54 -43.26 -7.14
CA GLY A 25 -21.90 -41.87 -6.91
C GLY A 25 -22.41 -41.31 -8.23
N ALA A 26 -23.67 -40.89 -8.26
CA ALA A 26 -24.25 -40.29 -9.44
C ALA A 26 -23.30 -39.15 -9.87
N LYS A 27 -22.68 -39.28 -11.05
CA LYS A 27 -22.04 -38.13 -11.70
C LYS A 27 -23.14 -37.08 -11.78
N MET A 28 -23.04 -36.03 -10.97
CA MET A 28 -23.90 -34.87 -11.14
C MET A 28 -23.75 -34.42 -12.59
N ALA A 29 -24.87 -34.29 -13.28
CA ALA A 29 -24.88 -33.94 -14.70
C ALA A 29 -24.09 -32.65 -14.92
N ASP A 30 -23.27 -32.64 -15.97
CA ASP A 30 -22.48 -31.46 -16.30
C ASP A 30 -23.40 -30.26 -16.56
N ALA A 31 -23.04 -29.11 -15.99
CA ALA A 31 -23.85 -27.91 -16.03
C ALA A 31 -23.66 -27.15 -17.36
N THR A 32 -24.70 -26.46 -17.82
CA THR A 32 -24.55 -25.42 -18.83
C THR A 32 -24.56 -24.06 -18.16
N VAL A 33 -23.47 -23.31 -18.28
CA VAL A 33 -23.35 -21.95 -17.76
C VAL A 33 -23.69 -20.98 -18.88
N LYS A 34 -24.66 -20.10 -18.64
CA LYS A 34 -25.07 -19.05 -19.59
C LYS A 34 -24.92 -17.68 -18.95
N GLY A 35 -24.73 -16.66 -19.75
CA GLY A 35 -24.63 -15.31 -19.21
C GLY A 35 -24.51 -14.22 -20.26
N THR A 36 -24.27 -13.01 -19.79
CA THR A 36 -24.02 -11.84 -20.64
C THR A 36 -22.86 -11.03 -20.10
N ILE A 37 -22.04 -10.50 -21.01
CA ILE A 37 -20.97 -9.55 -20.73
C ILE A 37 -21.44 -8.16 -21.15
N GLU A 38 -21.33 -7.20 -20.23
CA GLU A 38 -21.60 -5.80 -20.52
C GLU A 38 -20.61 -4.88 -19.80
N ASP A 39 -20.57 -3.61 -20.18
CA ASP A 39 -19.87 -2.59 -19.41
C ASP A 39 -20.78 -1.96 -18.34
N ARG A 40 -20.27 -0.94 -17.63
CA ARG A 40 -21.01 -0.28 -16.55
C ARG A 40 -22.28 0.43 -17.05
N ASP A 41 -22.26 0.98 -18.26
CA ASP A 41 -23.42 1.66 -18.84
C ASP A 41 -24.41 0.66 -19.49
N GLY A 42 -24.08 -0.64 -19.52
CA GLY A 42 -24.92 -1.71 -20.03
C GLY A 42 -24.69 -2.07 -21.50
N HIS A 43 -23.65 -1.50 -22.13
CA HIS A 43 -23.27 -1.85 -23.50
C HIS A 43 -22.76 -3.28 -23.55
N LYS A 44 -23.28 -4.05 -24.51
CA LYS A 44 -22.94 -5.46 -24.66
C LYS A 44 -21.56 -5.62 -25.29
N VAL A 45 -20.74 -6.50 -24.69
CA VAL A 45 -19.37 -6.73 -25.13
C VAL A 45 -19.32 -8.01 -25.97
N ALA A 46 -19.25 -7.81 -27.28
CA ALA A 46 -19.21 -8.90 -28.25
C ALA A 46 -17.81 -9.51 -28.39
N ASN A 47 -17.75 -10.75 -28.87
CA ASN A 47 -16.53 -11.49 -29.21
C ASN A 47 -15.54 -11.73 -28.07
N ALA A 48 -15.84 -11.35 -26.83
CA ALA A 48 -15.00 -11.60 -25.68
C ALA A 48 -15.07 -13.07 -25.25
N THR A 49 -13.97 -13.61 -24.72
CA THR A 49 -13.92 -14.99 -24.22
C THR A 49 -14.10 -15.00 -22.71
N VAL A 50 -15.09 -15.74 -22.22
CA VAL A 50 -15.25 -16.03 -20.78
C VAL A 50 -14.57 -17.35 -20.47
N TRP A 51 -13.59 -17.29 -19.59
CA TRP A 51 -12.83 -18.44 -19.09
C TRP A 51 -13.36 -18.86 -17.72
N LEU A 52 -13.61 -20.16 -17.56
CA LEU A 52 -13.95 -20.76 -16.26
C LEU A 52 -12.67 -21.33 -15.65
N ILE A 53 -12.05 -20.56 -14.76
CA ILE A 53 -10.81 -20.94 -14.06
C ILE A 53 -11.19 -21.72 -12.80
N PRO A 54 -10.83 -23.02 -12.67
CA PRO A 54 -11.15 -23.83 -11.49
C PRO A 54 -10.56 -23.21 -10.23
N SER A 55 -11.39 -23.05 -9.21
CA SER A 55 -10.94 -22.43 -7.96
C SER A 55 -9.93 -23.29 -7.20
N THR A 56 -9.90 -24.60 -7.49
CA THR A 56 -8.91 -25.55 -6.98
C THR A 56 -7.51 -25.25 -7.47
N ASP A 57 -7.36 -24.77 -8.70
CA ASP A 57 -6.05 -24.48 -9.30
C ASP A 57 -5.47 -23.21 -8.69
N VAL A 58 -6.30 -22.18 -8.51
CA VAL A 58 -5.92 -20.96 -7.78
C VAL A 58 -5.59 -21.26 -6.32
N ALA A 59 -6.35 -22.15 -5.66
CA ALA A 59 -6.04 -22.60 -4.31
C ALA A 59 -4.75 -23.43 -4.24
N ALA A 60 -4.44 -24.23 -5.26
CA ALA A 60 -3.20 -24.98 -5.34
C ALA A 60 -2.00 -24.05 -5.52
N MET A 61 -2.11 -23.05 -6.40
CA MET A 61 -1.12 -21.99 -6.58
C MET A 61 -0.82 -21.27 -5.25
N GLY A 62 -1.86 -20.91 -4.50
CA GLY A 62 -1.73 -20.24 -3.20
C GLY A 62 -1.00 -21.03 -2.10
N LYS A 63 -0.77 -22.34 -2.29
CA LYS A 63 0.04 -23.18 -1.37
C LYS A 63 1.54 -23.07 -1.65
N THR A 64 1.94 -22.45 -2.76
CA THR A 64 3.34 -22.25 -3.12
C THR A 64 3.80 -20.85 -2.71
N PRO A 65 5.06 -20.66 -2.29
CA PRO A 65 5.62 -19.32 -2.11
C PRO A 65 5.50 -18.51 -3.42
N ILE A 66 5.07 -17.25 -3.31
CA ILE A 66 4.98 -16.36 -4.48
C ILE A 66 6.39 -16.01 -5.00
N GLU A 67 6.56 -16.00 -6.31
CA GLU A 67 7.78 -15.51 -6.95
C GLU A 67 7.62 -14.02 -7.28
N ILE A 68 8.49 -13.18 -6.73
CA ILE A 68 8.50 -11.73 -7.02
C ILE A 68 9.58 -11.49 -8.08
N LYS A 69 9.25 -11.77 -9.34
CA LYS A 69 10.14 -11.58 -10.49
C LYS A 69 9.34 -11.38 -11.78
N LYS A 70 9.97 -10.86 -12.84
CA LYS A 70 9.44 -10.77 -14.20
C LYS A 70 9.10 -12.17 -14.69
N ASP A 71 7.97 -12.26 -15.37
CA ASP A 71 7.45 -13.49 -15.96
C ASP A 71 7.33 -14.63 -14.93
N ALA A 72 7.09 -14.27 -13.67
CA ALA A 72 6.63 -15.20 -12.65
C ALA A 72 5.35 -15.90 -13.15
N LYS A 73 5.17 -17.15 -12.72
CA LYS A 73 4.05 -18.00 -13.15
C LYS A 73 3.07 -18.26 -12.01
N ASN A 74 3.18 -17.51 -10.92
CA ASN A 74 2.40 -17.75 -9.72
C ASN A 74 2.09 -16.50 -8.89
N ASP A 75 2.16 -15.31 -9.46
CA ASP A 75 1.92 -14.03 -8.78
C ASP A 75 0.64 -13.31 -9.26
N GLU A 76 0.09 -13.69 -10.42
CA GLU A 76 -1.20 -13.26 -10.94
C GLU A 76 -2.20 -14.43 -10.93
N PRO A 77 -3.02 -14.58 -9.86
CA PRO A 77 -3.79 -15.79 -9.60
C PRO A 77 -4.71 -16.27 -10.72
N LEU A 78 -5.27 -15.36 -11.54
CA LEU A 78 -6.13 -15.76 -12.65
C LEU A 78 -5.34 -15.82 -13.96
N GLU A 79 -4.54 -14.78 -14.24
CA GLU A 79 -3.80 -14.67 -15.50
C GLU A 79 -2.74 -15.76 -15.68
N ASP A 80 -1.99 -16.10 -14.62
CA ASP A 80 -0.97 -17.14 -14.70
C ASP A 80 -1.59 -18.54 -14.81
N ASN A 81 -2.68 -18.79 -14.07
CA ASN A 81 -3.41 -20.06 -14.18
C ASN A 81 -4.00 -20.22 -15.58
N LEU A 82 -4.58 -19.15 -16.14
CA LEU A 82 -5.10 -19.15 -17.50
C LEU A 82 -4.00 -19.38 -18.53
N ALA A 83 -2.87 -18.69 -18.41
CA ALA A 83 -1.74 -18.84 -19.32
C ALA A 83 -1.19 -20.28 -19.30
N ALA A 84 -1.09 -20.90 -18.13
CA ALA A 84 -0.58 -22.26 -17.98
C ALA A 84 -1.55 -23.36 -18.45
N ASN A 85 -2.86 -23.10 -18.47
CA ASN A 85 -3.89 -24.13 -18.67
C ASN A 85 -4.90 -23.80 -19.77
N ARG A 86 -4.54 -22.90 -20.70
CA ARG A 86 -5.44 -22.37 -21.74
C ARG A 86 -6.10 -23.45 -22.62
N ASP A 87 -5.40 -24.56 -22.85
CA ASP A 87 -5.91 -25.68 -23.66
C ASP A 87 -6.88 -26.59 -22.89
N ARG A 88 -6.92 -26.45 -21.56
CA ARG A 88 -7.71 -27.31 -20.65
C ARG A 88 -8.94 -26.60 -20.08
N TYR A 89 -8.88 -25.29 -19.90
CA TYR A 89 -9.97 -24.54 -19.28
C TYR A 89 -11.16 -24.39 -20.22
N LEU A 90 -12.35 -24.62 -19.67
CA LEU A 90 -13.61 -24.41 -20.37
C LEU A 90 -13.82 -22.92 -20.62
N LYS A 91 -14.36 -22.62 -21.80
CA LYS A 91 -14.56 -21.23 -22.25
C LYS A 91 -15.77 -21.09 -23.15
N GLY A 92 -16.33 -19.88 -23.19
CA GLY A 92 -17.39 -19.51 -24.10
C GLY A 92 -17.09 -18.15 -24.71
N LYS A 93 -17.30 -18.00 -26.02
CA LYS A 93 -17.15 -16.72 -26.71
C LYS A 93 -18.50 -16.00 -26.72
N SER A 94 -18.50 -14.69 -26.45
CA SER A 94 -19.72 -13.90 -26.47
C SER A 94 -20.16 -13.57 -27.90
N GLY A 95 -21.47 -13.65 -28.13
CA GLY A 95 -22.13 -13.21 -29.37
C GLY A 95 -22.27 -11.70 -29.45
N VAL A 96 -22.98 -11.21 -30.47
CA VAL A 96 -23.14 -9.77 -30.75
C VAL A 96 -23.88 -9.02 -29.65
N ASN A 97 -24.72 -9.70 -28.87
CA ASN A 97 -25.43 -9.11 -27.72
C ASN A 97 -24.73 -9.42 -26.39
N GLY A 98 -23.46 -9.83 -26.44
CA GLY A 98 -22.63 -10.13 -25.27
C GLY A 98 -23.01 -11.45 -24.57
N GLU A 99 -23.96 -12.21 -25.11
CA GLU A 99 -24.40 -13.49 -24.59
C GLU A 99 -23.32 -14.56 -24.78
N PHE A 100 -23.08 -15.38 -23.75
CA PHE A 100 -22.16 -16.50 -23.83
C PHE A 100 -22.80 -17.76 -23.24
N SER A 101 -22.30 -18.92 -23.68
CA SER A 101 -22.67 -20.22 -23.14
C SER A 101 -21.42 -21.11 -23.07
N VAL A 102 -21.31 -21.87 -21.98
CA VAL A 102 -20.29 -22.91 -21.78
C VAL A 102 -21.03 -24.17 -21.37
N THR A 103 -20.94 -25.21 -22.20
CA THR A 103 -21.56 -26.51 -21.92
C THR A 103 -20.61 -27.41 -21.15
N ASP A 104 -21.14 -28.51 -20.64
CA ASP A 104 -20.37 -29.60 -20.07
C ASP A 104 -19.44 -29.15 -18.91
N VAL A 105 -19.91 -28.19 -18.10
CA VAL A 105 -19.17 -27.65 -16.96
C VAL A 105 -19.26 -28.61 -15.76
N PRO A 106 -18.14 -29.21 -15.32
CA PRO A 106 -18.17 -30.15 -14.22
C PRO A 106 -18.66 -29.54 -12.90
N SER A 107 -19.03 -30.42 -11.97
CA SER A 107 -19.28 -30.01 -10.58
C SER A 107 -18.01 -29.44 -9.94
N GLY A 108 -18.08 -28.19 -9.49
CA GLY A 108 -16.93 -27.48 -8.94
C GLY A 108 -17.21 -26.01 -8.72
N LYS A 109 -16.20 -25.26 -8.28
CA LYS A 109 -16.22 -23.80 -8.19
C LYS A 109 -15.25 -23.18 -9.19
N TYR A 110 -15.65 -22.07 -9.79
CA TYR A 110 -14.92 -21.40 -10.86
C TYR A 110 -14.90 -19.89 -10.66
N PHE A 111 -13.79 -19.25 -11.03
CA PHE A 111 -13.74 -17.82 -11.27
C PHE A 111 -14.05 -17.57 -12.74
N LEU A 112 -14.89 -16.57 -13.04
CA LEU A 112 -15.22 -16.20 -14.41
C LEU A 112 -14.36 -15.01 -14.82
N TYR A 113 -13.37 -15.27 -15.69
CA TYR A 113 -12.45 -14.26 -16.17
C TYR A 113 -12.75 -13.94 -17.64
N VAL A 114 -12.94 -12.66 -17.95
CA VAL A 114 -13.21 -12.20 -19.31
C VAL A 114 -11.91 -11.73 -19.96
N GLU A 115 -11.64 -12.27 -21.14
CA GLU A 115 -10.60 -11.82 -22.07
C GLU A 115 -11.29 -11.09 -23.25
N PRO A 116 -11.31 -9.74 -23.27
CA PRO A 116 -11.89 -8.96 -24.36
C PRO A 116 -11.23 -9.23 -25.71
N ALA A 117 -11.98 -9.04 -26.80
CA ALA A 117 -11.47 -9.22 -28.16
C ALA A 117 -10.64 -8.04 -28.68
N ASP A 118 -10.78 -6.88 -28.05
CA ASP A 118 -10.14 -5.63 -28.43
C ASP A 118 -9.69 -4.83 -27.20
N ALA A 119 -9.00 -3.72 -27.43
CA ALA A 119 -8.44 -2.88 -26.39
C ALA A 119 -9.42 -1.88 -25.76
N ILE A 120 -10.71 -1.88 -26.16
CA ILE A 120 -11.73 -0.97 -25.59
C ILE A 120 -12.00 -1.35 -24.14
N TYR A 121 -11.94 -2.65 -23.82
CA TYR A 121 -12.18 -3.17 -22.48
C TYR A 121 -10.92 -3.84 -21.91
N LEU A 122 -10.80 -3.83 -20.59
CA LEU A 122 -9.70 -4.48 -19.88
C LEU A 122 -10.06 -5.91 -19.48
N PRO A 123 -9.09 -6.85 -19.48
CA PRO A 123 -9.29 -8.20 -18.96
C PRO A 123 -9.73 -8.24 -17.50
N GLY A 124 -10.50 -9.27 -17.13
CA GLY A 124 -11.01 -9.49 -15.77
C GLY A 124 -12.53 -9.55 -15.69
N GLY A 125 -13.15 -8.56 -15.05
CA GLY A 125 -14.59 -8.51 -14.79
C GLY A 125 -14.96 -8.70 -13.31
N ASP A 126 -16.10 -8.15 -12.90
CA ASP A 126 -16.56 -8.20 -11.49
C ASP A 126 -16.80 -9.61 -10.94
N LYS A 127 -17.08 -10.59 -11.81
CA LYS A 127 -17.25 -12.00 -11.47
C LYS A 127 -15.95 -12.79 -11.39
N SER A 128 -14.80 -12.17 -11.64
CA SER A 128 -13.51 -12.85 -11.54
C SER A 128 -12.98 -12.90 -10.10
N ARG A 129 -13.60 -12.18 -9.15
CA ARG A 129 -13.08 -12.03 -7.77
C ARG A 129 -13.57 -13.08 -6.79
N LYS A 130 -14.79 -13.58 -6.97
CA LYS A 130 -15.41 -14.58 -6.09
C LYS A 130 -15.74 -15.82 -6.90
N SER A 131 -15.33 -16.99 -6.42
CA SER A 131 -15.64 -18.23 -7.11
C SER A 131 -17.11 -18.59 -6.95
N MET A 132 -17.71 -19.08 -8.02
CA MET A 132 -19.11 -19.51 -8.09
C MET A 132 -19.14 -21.00 -8.38
N SER A 133 -20.02 -21.74 -7.71
CA SER A 133 -20.26 -23.14 -8.03
C SER A 133 -20.96 -23.29 -9.37
N SER A 134 -20.72 -24.41 -10.07
CA SER A 134 -21.44 -24.71 -11.30
C SER A 134 -22.95 -24.83 -11.10
N ALA A 135 -23.41 -25.26 -9.92
CA ALA A 135 -24.82 -25.24 -9.55
C ALA A 135 -25.39 -23.81 -9.48
N GLU A 136 -24.69 -22.87 -8.82
CA GLU A 136 -25.10 -21.46 -8.77
C GLU A 136 -25.16 -20.83 -10.17
N MET A 137 -24.18 -21.15 -11.02
CA MET A 137 -24.12 -20.63 -12.39
C MET A 137 -25.15 -21.27 -13.34
N ALA A 138 -25.60 -22.50 -13.06
CA ALA A 138 -26.65 -23.17 -13.82
C ALA A 138 -28.06 -22.68 -13.43
N ALA A 139 -28.23 -22.25 -12.17
CA ALA A 139 -29.52 -21.83 -11.63
C ALA A 139 -30.02 -20.50 -12.23
N ALA A 140 -29.11 -19.61 -12.65
CA ALA A 140 -29.47 -18.34 -13.27
C ALA A 140 -28.37 -17.82 -14.21
N PRO A 141 -28.73 -17.10 -15.30
CA PRO A 141 -27.74 -16.48 -16.17
C PRO A 141 -26.79 -15.54 -15.42
N VAL A 142 -25.49 -15.71 -15.63
CA VAL A 142 -24.47 -14.89 -14.98
C VAL A 142 -24.28 -13.59 -15.75
N LYS A 143 -24.40 -12.47 -15.04
CA LYS A 143 -24.11 -11.15 -15.58
C LYS A 143 -22.70 -10.72 -15.16
N ILE A 144 -21.81 -10.54 -16.13
CA ILE A 144 -20.43 -10.10 -15.91
C ILE A 144 -20.29 -8.66 -16.40
N ARG A 145 -19.71 -7.80 -15.57
CA ARG A 145 -19.38 -6.42 -15.94
C ARG A 145 -17.89 -6.22 -16.05
N VAL A 146 -17.44 -5.68 -17.18
CA VAL A 146 -16.03 -5.38 -17.46
C VAL A 146 -15.73 -3.89 -17.36
N SER A 147 -14.45 -3.57 -17.10
CA SER A 147 -13.96 -2.19 -17.13
C SER A 147 -13.70 -1.77 -18.57
N GLY A 148 -14.02 -0.52 -18.90
CA GLY A 148 -13.42 0.13 -20.07
C GLY A 148 -11.92 0.34 -19.88
N ASN A 149 -11.28 0.74 -20.96
CA ASN A 149 -9.88 1.09 -21.02
C ASN A 149 -9.71 2.58 -21.35
N ILE A 150 -8.47 3.08 -21.25
CA ILE A 150 -8.13 4.46 -21.59
C ILE A 150 -7.85 4.53 -23.09
N PRO A 151 -8.61 5.33 -23.87
CA PRO A 151 -8.34 5.48 -25.29
C PRO A 151 -6.96 6.10 -25.56
N ALA A 152 -6.31 5.69 -26.64
CA ALA A 152 -5.03 6.24 -27.06
C ALA A 152 -5.14 7.77 -27.26
N GLY A 153 -4.16 8.50 -26.73
CA GLY A 153 -4.12 9.97 -26.80
C GLY A 153 -5.05 10.69 -25.81
N ALA A 154 -5.76 9.98 -24.93
CA ALA A 154 -6.47 10.62 -23.83
C ALA A 154 -5.51 11.39 -22.91
N THR A 155 -5.86 12.63 -22.60
CA THR A 155 -5.16 13.53 -21.68
C THR A 155 -5.87 13.64 -20.34
N TYR A 156 -5.12 14.08 -19.32
CA TYR A 156 -5.63 14.41 -17.99
C TYR A 156 -6.50 15.67 -18.03
N THR A 157 -7.48 15.75 -17.13
CA THR A 157 -8.47 16.82 -17.04
C THR A 157 -8.58 17.47 -15.66
N GLY A 158 -7.99 16.85 -14.62
CA GLY A 158 -8.00 17.34 -13.25
C GLY A 158 -9.23 16.90 -12.46
N THR A 159 -9.03 16.67 -11.15
CA THR A 159 -10.07 16.23 -10.21
C THR A 159 -11.30 17.15 -10.18
N THR A 160 -11.15 18.47 -10.30
CA THR A 160 -12.28 19.41 -10.31
C THR A 160 -13.25 19.08 -11.44
N LYS A 161 -12.71 18.73 -12.63
CA LYS A 161 -13.55 18.35 -13.77
C LYS A 161 -14.31 17.07 -13.53
N CYS A 162 -13.71 16.12 -12.82
CA CYS A 162 -14.38 14.88 -12.42
C CYS A 162 -15.53 15.16 -11.44
N LEU A 163 -15.30 16.01 -10.43
CA LEU A 163 -16.27 16.33 -9.39
C LEU A 163 -17.48 17.12 -9.88
N GLU A 164 -17.41 17.78 -11.05
CA GLU A 164 -18.59 18.40 -11.69
C GLU A 164 -19.73 17.39 -11.97
N CYS A 165 -19.40 16.13 -12.24
CA CYS A 165 -20.38 15.05 -12.51
C CYS A 165 -20.38 13.95 -11.44
N HIS A 166 -19.36 13.91 -10.58
CA HIS A 166 -19.16 12.91 -9.54
C HIS A 166 -19.04 13.54 -8.15
N ASP A 167 -19.94 14.48 -7.85
CA ASP A 167 -19.98 15.22 -6.58
C ASP A 167 -20.11 14.29 -5.37
N GLU A 168 -20.70 13.11 -5.54
CA GLU A 168 -20.82 12.08 -4.50
C GLU A 168 -19.46 11.47 -4.06
N GLN A 169 -18.37 11.85 -4.73
CA GLN A 169 -17.00 11.46 -4.40
C GLN A 169 -16.19 12.60 -3.77
N GLU A 170 -16.82 13.74 -3.43
CA GLU A 170 -16.15 14.90 -2.81
C GLU A 170 -15.33 14.54 -1.55
N HIS A 171 -15.70 13.46 -0.85
CA HIS A 171 -14.98 12.98 0.33
C HIS A 171 -13.52 12.61 0.04
N PHE A 172 -13.16 12.42 -1.23
CA PHE A 172 -11.77 12.23 -1.66
C PHE A 172 -10.88 13.42 -1.25
N THR A 173 -11.44 14.64 -1.22
CA THR A 173 -10.74 15.87 -0.77
C THR A 173 -10.27 15.81 0.69
N LYS A 174 -10.85 14.88 1.48
CA LYS A 174 -10.53 14.64 2.89
C LYS A 174 -9.59 13.44 3.10
N THR A 175 -8.99 12.92 2.03
CA THR A 175 -8.07 11.76 2.10
C THR A 175 -6.61 12.20 2.03
N LEU A 176 -5.70 11.42 2.60
CA LEU A 176 -4.27 11.76 2.57
C LEU A 176 -3.61 11.57 1.20
N HIS A 177 -4.31 10.93 0.25
CA HIS A 177 -3.92 10.97 -1.17
C HIS A 177 -4.05 12.39 -1.75
N ARG A 178 -5.03 13.16 -1.29
CA ARG A 178 -5.27 14.55 -1.71
C ARG A 178 -4.58 15.60 -0.83
N LEU A 179 -4.34 15.25 0.43
CA LEU A 179 -3.71 16.10 1.43
C LEU A 179 -2.21 15.78 1.62
N GLY A 180 -1.57 15.09 0.68
CA GLY A 180 -0.17 14.67 0.83
C GLY A 180 0.81 15.84 0.79
N ILE A 181 0.52 16.87 0.01
CA ILE A 181 1.36 18.04 -0.26
C ILE A 181 0.50 19.29 -0.13
N GLN A 182 0.98 20.27 0.64
CA GLN A 182 0.28 21.53 0.87
C GLN A 182 1.18 22.70 0.52
N VAL A 183 0.69 23.68 -0.23
CA VAL A 183 1.33 25.00 -0.36
C VAL A 183 1.14 25.74 0.96
N ILE A 184 2.26 26.12 1.60
CA ILE A 184 2.23 26.71 2.94
C ILE A 184 1.45 28.02 2.90
N GLY A 185 0.44 28.12 3.78
CA GLY A 185 -0.43 29.30 3.89
C GLY A 185 -1.47 29.45 2.77
N LYS A 186 -1.51 28.56 1.78
CA LYS A 186 -2.43 28.64 0.62
C LYS A 186 -3.01 27.27 0.24
N PRO A 187 -3.81 26.62 1.11
CA PRO A 187 -4.45 25.36 0.75
C PRO A 187 -5.36 25.53 -0.48
N SER A 188 -5.41 24.54 -1.36
CA SER A 188 -6.29 24.57 -2.53
C SER A 188 -7.75 24.27 -2.16
N LYS A 189 -8.70 24.52 -3.07
CA LYS A 189 -10.12 24.18 -2.81
C LYS A 189 -10.39 22.69 -2.83
N LEU A 190 -9.46 21.90 -3.36
CA LEU A 190 -9.56 20.44 -3.37
C LEU A 190 -8.96 19.81 -2.10
N GLN A 191 -8.56 20.60 -1.10
CA GLN A 191 -7.96 20.11 0.15
C GLN A 191 -8.83 20.46 1.36
N ASP A 192 -9.41 19.44 2.00
CA ASP A 192 -10.16 19.58 3.24
C ASP A 192 -9.48 18.79 4.38
N PHE A 193 -8.84 19.53 5.28
CA PHE A 193 -8.09 18.99 6.42
C PHE A 193 -8.96 18.66 7.65
N SER A 194 -10.29 18.78 7.57
CA SER A 194 -11.19 18.61 8.73
C SER A 194 -11.06 17.27 9.46
N ARG A 195 -10.58 16.21 8.78
CA ARG A 195 -10.31 14.89 9.37
C ARG A 195 -8.96 14.77 10.07
N PHE A 196 -8.10 15.78 9.97
CA PHE A 196 -6.73 15.78 10.48
C PHE A 196 -6.43 17.09 11.22
N PRO A 197 -7.03 17.32 12.41
CA PRO A 197 -6.85 18.57 13.16
C PRO A 197 -5.39 18.84 13.53
N ASP A 198 -4.60 17.78 13.71
CA ASP A 198 -3.18 17.85 14.07
C ASP A 198 -2.22 17.93 12.87
N TYR A 199 -2.75 18.07 11.64
CA TYR A 199 -1.98 18.00 10.41
C TYR A 199 -0.76 18.94 10.41
N ASN A 200 -0.93 20.16 10.91
CA ASN A 200 0.10 21.22 10.89
C ASN A 200 0.88 21.39 12.21
N ARG A 201 0.84 20.43 13.15
CA ARG A 201 1.60 20.55 14.42
C ARG A 201 3.08 20.85 14.23
N GLY A 202 3.72 20.17 13.28
CA GLY A 202 5.12 20.41 12.95
C GLY A 202 5.33 21.75 12.25
N LEU A 203 4.52 22.04 11.22
CA LEU A 203 4.58 23.31 10.48
C LEU A 203 4.41 24.51 11.41
N ASN A 204 3.47 24.46 12.35
CA ASN A 204 3.21 25.53 13.32
C ASN A 204 4.44 25.83 14.18
N LYS A 205 5.24 24.81 14.55
CA LYS A 205 6.50 25.00 15.28
C LYS A 205 7.54 25.73 14.41
N LEU A 206 7.63 25.39 13.14
CA LEU A 206 8.55 26.07 12.21
C LEU A 206 8.13 27.53 11.98
N MET A 207 6.84 27.77 11.78
CA MET A 207 6.25 29.11 11.64
C MET A 207 6.46 29.99 12.88
N ALA A 208 6.57 29.37 14.07
CA ALA A 208 6.85 30.05 15.33
C ALA A 208 8.35 30.37 15.56
N GLY A 209 9.24 30.03 14.63
CA GLY A 209 10.65 30.40 14.70
C GLY A 209 11.59 29.33 15.27
N ALA A 210 11.32 28.04 15.00
CA ALA A 210 12.17 26.96 15.49
C ALA A 210 13.63 27.10 15.04
N LYS A 211 14.58 26.87 15.96
CA LYS A 211 16.01 26.72 15.66
C LYS A 211 16.43 25.28 15.92
N PHE A 212 17.18 24.71 14.98
CA PHE A 212 17.75 23.37 15.11
C PHE A 212 19.27 23.40 15.08
N TRP A 213 19.87 22.51 15.86
CA TRP A 213 21.29 22.20 15.84
C TRP A 213 21.48 20.83 15.20
N PHE A 214 22.36 20.76 14.20
CA PHE A 214 22.74 19.51 13.54
C PHE A 214 24.13 19.12 14.01
N TYR A 215 24.21 17.99 14.69
CA TYR A 215 25.40 17.58 15.43
C TYR A 215 25.63 16.07 15.38
N GLY A 216 26.82 15.64 15.80
CA GLY A 216 27.18 14.23 15.90
C GLY A 216 27.05 13.49 14.57
N TYR A 217 27.65 14.03 13.51
CA TYR A 217 27.62 13.45 12.17
C TYR A 217 28.14 12.01 12.14
N ASP A 218 27.43 11.13 11.44
CA ASP A 218 27.88 9.76 11.19
C ASP A 218 27.56 9.37 9.74
N LYS A 219 28.64 9.18 8.97
CA LYS A 219 28.61 8.85 7.53
C LYS A 219 28.03 7.48 7.22
N THR A 220 27.91 6.58 8.20
CA THR A 220 27.39 5.23 8.00
C THR A 220 25.86 5.18 8.01
N ARG A 221 25.21 6.25 8.47
CA ARG A 221 23.75 6.39 8.43
C ARG A 221 23.24 6.76 7.04
N GLY A 222 21.94 6.51 6.83
CA GLY A 222 21.24 6.78 5.57
C GLY A 222 20.94 8.26 5.37
N PHE A 223 19.66 8.63 5.31
CA PHE A 223 19.25 10.03 5.14
C PHE A 223 19.38 10.88 6.42
N ASP A 224 19.52 10.24 7.58
CA ASP A 224 19.54 10.88 8.90
C ASP A 224 20.96 10.86 9.50
N LYS A 225 21.93 11.41 8.76
CA LYS A 225 23.36 11.40 9.13
C LYS A 225 23.71 12.29 10.31
N TYR A 226 22.84 13.22 10.67
CA TYR A 226 22.99 14.06 11.86
C TYR A 226 22.02 13.65 12.96
N GLN A 227 22.37 13.98 14.19
CA GLN A 227 21.37 14.17 15.23
C GLN A 227 20.80 15.59 15.09
N ILE A 228 19.51 15.74 15.42
CA ILE A 228 18.80 17.02 15.40
C ILE A 228 18.26 17.31 16.80
N SER A 229 18.39 18.56 17.23
CA SER A 229 17.85 19.04 18.50
C SER A 229 17.31 20.44 18.33
N ASP A 230 16.20 20.75 18.99
CA ASP A 230 15.62 22.10 19.12
C ASP A 230 16.19 22.88 20.32
N LYS A 231 17.22 22.31 20.95
CA LYS A 231 18.04 22.92 22.00
C LYS A 231 19.51 22.74 21.66
N GLU A 232 20.33 23.67 22.10
CA GLU A 232 21.78 23.56 21.95
C GLU A 232 22.31 22.27 22.60
N PRO A 233 23.06 21.43 21.86
CA PRO A 233 23.66 20.22 22.40
C PRO A 233 24.65 20.53 23.52
N ALA A 234 24.74 19.64 24.51
CA ALA A 234 25.66 19.81 25.65
C ALA A 234 27.13 19.93 25.22
N ASP A 235 27.50 19.21 24.16
CA ASP A 235 28.82 19.34 23.52
C ASP A 235 28.70 20.15 22.22
N ALA A 236 28.91 21.47 22.33
CA ALA A 236 28.86 22.40 21.21
C ALA A 236 29.92 22.07 20.12
N THR A 237 31.00 21.37 20.45
CA THR A 237 32.05 21.01 19.47
C THR A 237 31.56 19.98 18.44
N THR A 238 30.50 19.24 18.77
CA THR A 238 29.88 18.26 17.87
C THR A 238 28.92 18.90 16.86
N VAL A 239 28.60 20.19 17.02
CA VAL A 239 27.68 20.92 16.14
C VAL A 239 28.41 21.33 14.86
N SER A 240 27.82 21.01 13.72
CA SER A 240 28.35 21.40 12.41
C SER A 240 27.75 22.70 11.92
N PHE A 241 26.43 22.79 11.98
CA PHE A 241 25.69 23.98 11.58
C PHE A 241 24.34 24.04 12.30
N THR A 242 23.69 25.21 12.24
CA THR A 242 22.32 25.40 12.72
C THR A 242 21.38 25.75 11.58
N ALA A 243 20.08 25.49 11.74
CA ALA A 243 19.03 25.99 10.86
C ALA A 243 17.99 26.74 11.70
N SER A 244 17.83 28.04 11.45
CA SER A 244 16.83 28.89 12.11
C SER A 244 15.69 29.21 11.15
N PHE A 245 14.49 28.72 11.46
CA PHE A 245 13.27 29.02 10.72
C PHE A 245 12.72 30.38 11.15
N PHE A 246 12.14 31.11 10.20
CA PHE A 246 11.51 32.41 10.44
C PHE A 246 10.51 32.72 9.35
N LYS A 247 9.54 33.57 9.67
CA LYS A 247 8.65 34.19 8.70
C LYS A 247 9.28 35.50 8.26
N ASP A 248 9.56 35.65 6.97
CA ASP A 248 10.14 36.87 6.43
C ASP A 248 9.04 37.94 6.23
N ALA A 249 9.44 39.17 5.86
CA ALA A 249 8.53 40.31 5.70
C ALA A 249 7.45 40.07 4.62
N ASP A 250 7.75 39.23 3.62
CA ASP A 250 6.83 38.76 2.59
C ASP A 250 5.80 37.71 3.09
N GLY A 251 5.94 37.29 4.34
CA GLY A 251 5.13 36.27 4.98
C GLY A 251 5.47 34.83 4.61
N VAL A 252 6.51 34.62 3.80
CA VAL A 252 7.01 33.30 3.38
C VAL A 252 7.84 32.69 4.50
N LEU A 253 7.64 31.40 4.75
CA LEU A 253 8.49 30.64 5.67
C LEU A 253 9.88 30.46 5.03
N LYS A 254 10.93 30.82 5.74
CA LYS A 254 12.31 30.61 5.32
C LYS A 254 13.08 29.92 6.44
N PHE A 255 14.23 29.34 6.12
CA PHE A 255 15.23 29.03 7.12
C PHE A 255 16.61 29.53 6.71
N ARG A 256 17.40 29.92 7.71
CA ARG A 256 18.79 30.32 7.57
C ARG A 256 19.70 29.25 8.13
N THR A 257 20.69 28.81 7.34
CA THR A 257 21.76 27.93 7.82
C THR A 257 22.99 28.73 8.22
N GLU A 258 23.57 28.43 9.37
CA GLU A 258 24.75 29.12 9.90
C GLU A 258 25.82 28.08 10.28
N ASN A 259 27.03 28.25 9.75
CA ASN A 259 28.16 27.36 10.01
C ASN A 259 28.71 27.64 11.41
N VAL A 260 28.65 26.64 12.30
CA VAL A 260 29.14 26.78 13.69
C VAL A 260 30.66 26.60 13.75
N LYS A 261 31.23 25.86 12.79
CA LYS A 261 32.67 25.55 12.74
C LYS A 261 33.50 26.67 12.11
N ASP A 262 32.89 27.49 11.26
CA ASP A 262 33.55 28.59 10.58
C ASP A 262 32.59 29.77 10.35
N PRO A 263 32.61 30.79 11.22
CA PRO A 263 31.76 31.97 11.09
C PRO A 263 32.01 32.82 9.83
N SER A 264 33.14 32.63 9.12
CA SER A 264 33.42 33.33 7.87
C SER A 264 32.64 32.74 6.67
N ASP A 265 32.12 31.53 6.81
CA ASP A 265 31.26 30.90 5.82
C ASP A 265 29.87 31.53 5.86
N ALA A 266 29.55 32.30 4.81
CA ALA A 266 28.35 33.13 4.76
C ALA A 266 27.07 32.29 4.97
N PRO A 267 26.15 32.74 5.85
CA PRO A 267 24.87 32.09 6.02
C PRO A 267 24.09 32.00 4.72
N ARG A 268 23.32 30.91 4.56
CA ARG A 268 22.44 30.70 3.40
C ARG A 268 20.99 30.74 3.86
N VAL A 269 20.12 31.32 3.04
CA VAL A 269 18.68 31.45 3.33
C VAL A 269 17.89 30.79 2.22
N TYR A 270 16.92 29.96 2.60
CA TYR A 270 16.10 29.20 1.67
C TYR A 270 14.61 29.42 1.96
N PRO A 271 13.77 29.65 0.94
CA PRO A 271 12.33 29.63 1.10
C PRO A 271 11.83 28.19 1.26
N VAL A 272 10.86 28.01 2.15
CA VAL A 272 10.13 26.76 2.38
C VAL A 272 8.73 26.95 1.83
N GLU A 273 8.42 26.23 0.76
CA GLU A 273 7.22 26.51 -0.03
C GLU A 273 6.11 25.51 0.22
N LEU A 274 6.47 24.22 0.41
CA LEU A 274 5.50 23.15 0.57
C LEU A 274 5.74 22.36 1.87
N ALA A 275 4.66 21.85 2.44
CA ALA A 275 4.70 20.78 3.43
C ALA A 275 4.33 19.45 2.74
N TYR A 276 4.97 18.35 3.14
CA TYR A 276 4.80 17.02 2.55
C TYR A 276 4.61 15.96 3.65
N GLY A 277 3.44 15.33 3.70
CA GLY A 277 2.96 14.49 4.80
C GLY A 277 2.06 15.27 5.76
N GLY A 278 2.07 14.95 7.06
CA GLY A 278 1.35 15.72 8.09
C GLY A 278 0.21 14.95 8.73
N GLY A 279 -0.73 14.42 7.95
CA GLY A 279 -1.98 13.85 8.49
C GLY A 279 -1.90 12.45 9.10
N LEU A 280 -0.72 11.81 9.13
CA LEU A 280 -0.52 10.51 9.80
C LEU A 280 0.67 10.51 10.75
N TYR A 281 1.82 10.00 10.29
CA TYR A 281 2.92 9.65 11.19
C TYR A 281 4.09 10.63 11.09
N LYS A 282 4.23 11.32 9.95
CA LYS A 282 5.29 12.29 9.73
C LYS A 282 4.95 13.40 8.74
N GLN A 283 5.66 14.52 8.84
CA GLN A 283 5.67 15.64 7.89
C GLN A 283 7.12 16.04 7.58
N ARG A 284 7.38 16.46 6.35
CA ARG A 284 8.65 17.02 5.87
C ARG A 284 8.38 18.36 5.18
N TYR A 285 9.40 19.18 5.03
CA TYR A 285 9.24 20.54 4.50
C TYR A 285 10.13 20.74 3.29
N LEU A 286 9.55 21.24 2.21
CA LEU A 286 10.21 21.35 0.92
C LEU A 286 10.70 22.78 0.72
N TYR A 287 12.01 22.92 0.54
CA TYR A 287 12.66 24.21 0.31
C TYR A 287 13.21 24.32 -1.10
N ARG A 288 13.25 25.54 -1.65
CA ARG A 288 13.67 25.78 -3.02
C ARG A 288 15.14 26.15 -3.12
N VAL A 289 15.82 25.53 -4.08
CA VAL A 289 17.17 25.91 -4.52
C VAL A 289 17.17 25.91 -6.05
N GLY A 290 17.35 27.10 -6.64
CA GLY A 290 17.17 27.27 -8.09
C GLY A 290 15.74 26.89 -8.50
N LYS A 291 15.60 25.97 -9.47
CA LYS A 291 14.29 25.49 -9.94
C LYS A 291 13.74 24.30 -9.15
N ASN A 292 14.55 23.65 -8.30
CA ASN A 292 14.17 22.41 -7.64
C ASN A 292 13.72 22.61 -6.19
N LEU A 293 12.81 21.75 -5.75
CA LEU A 293 12.44 21.59 -4.35
C LEU A 293 13.17 20.40 -3.72
N HIS A 294 13.58 20.54 -2.47
CA HIS A 294 14.26 19.48 -1.71
C HIS A 294 13.63 19.30 -0.33
N PRO A 295 13.41 18.07 0.15
CA PRO A 295 12.88 17.84 1.49
C PRO A 295 13.95 18.09 2.56
N PHE A 296 13.56 18.74 3.65
CA PHE A 296 14.41 18.96 4.82
C PHE A 296 13.60 18.85 6.11
N VAL A 297 14.24 18.27 7.14
CA VAL A 297 13.70 18.00 8.48
C VAL A 297 12.41 17.16 8.47
N GLN A 298 12.37 16.15 9.33
CA GLN A 298 11.18 15.34 9.52
C GLN A 298 10.58 15.60 10.91
N PHE A 299 9.29 15.95 10.94
CA PHE A 299 8.48 15.97 12.15
C PHE A 299 7.72 14.65 12.29
N ASN A 300 7.81 13.99 13.44
CA ASN A 300 7.05 12.78 13.77
C ASN A 300 5.89 13.13 14.71
N GLN A 301 4.66 12.86 14.28
CA GLN A 301 3.45 13.24 15.04
C GLN A 301 3.39 12.60 16.44
N ASN A 302 3.84 11.35 16.53
CA ASN A 302 3.86 10.55 17.76
C ASN A 302 5.26 10.45 18.39
N GLY A 303 6.19 11.33 18.01
CA GLY A 303 7.56 11.27 18.50
C GLY A 303 7.70 11.75 19.95
N ASP A 304 8.61 11.13 20.69
CA ASP A 304 8.91 11.40 22.10
C ASP A 304 10.42 11.63 22.27
N ASN A 305 10.79 12.83 22.72
CA ASN A 305 12.19 13.23 22.87
C ASN A 305 12.88 12.57 24.07
N SER A 306 12.14 11.91 24.97
CA SER A 306 12.71 11.11 26.07
C SER A 306 13.34 9.81 25.59
N TYR A 307 13.04 9.37 24.36
CA TYR A 307 13.58 8.13 23.82
C TYR A 307 15.01 8.32 23.31
N ALA A 308 15.87 7.35 23.63
CA ALA A 308 17.23 7.31 23.12
C ALA A 308 17.27 7.02 21.60
N ASP A 309 16.29 6.28 21.09
CA ASP A 309 16.17 5.98 19.67
C ASP A 309 15.81 7.24 18.87
N ARG A 310 16.77 7.73 18.08
CA ARG A 310 16.62 8.90 17.19
C ARG A 310 15.45 8.77 16.22
N GLY A 311 15.11 7.55 15.78
CA GLY A 311 14.01 7.30 14.85
C GLY A 311 12.64 7.54 15.48
N ARG A 312 12.58 7.65 16.81
CA ARG A 312 11.35 7.78 17.60
C ARG A 312 11.18 9.14 18.28
N LYS A 313 12.15 10.04 18.08
CA LYS A 313 12.06 11.42 18.56
C LYS A 313 11.08 12.24 17.74
N GLN A 314 10.66 13.39 18.27
CA GLN A 314 9.73 14.30 17.59
C GLN A 314 10.33 14.90 16.32
N TRP A 315 11.61 15.25 16.36
CA TRP A 315 12.35 15.72 15.19
C TRP A 315 13.39 14.69 14.79
N ARG A 316 13.51 14.47 13.48
CA ARG A 316 14.53 13.61 12.88
C ARG A 316 15.20 14.34 11.73
N ASP A 317 16.52 14.16 11.63
CA ASP A 317 17.25 14.60 10.46
C ASP A 317 16.67 13.98 9.19
N TYR A 318 16.58 14.81 8.15
CA TYR A 318 16.20 14.42 6.82
C TYR A 318 17.07 15.20 5.84
N HIS A 319 18.20 14.60 5.46
CA HIS A 319 19.16 15.12 4.49
C HIS A 319 19.86 16.44 4.85
N ALA A 320 20.14 16.69 6.13
CA ALA A 320 21.02 17.78 6.53
C ALA A 320 22.44 17.69 5.91
N ASP A 321 22.87 16.49 5.49
CA ASP A 321 24.14 16.27 4.79
C ASP A 321 24.21 16.92 3.41
N TRP A 322 23.09 17.39 2.87
CA TRP A 322 23.08 18.18 1.63
C TRP A 322 23.36 19.67 1.86
N LEU A 323 23.24 20.15 3.10
CA LEU A 323 23.38 21.55 3.46
C LEU A 323 24.73 21.87 4.11
N PHE A 324 25.51 20.85 4.48
CA PHE A 324 26.84 21.00 5.07
C PHE A 324 27.77 19.86 4.64
N ASN A 325 28.90 20.23 4.03
CA ASN A 325 29.93 19.29 3.63
C ASN A 325 30.93 19.10 4.78
N GLU A 326 30.97 17.89 5.35
CA GLU A 326 31.87 17.56 6.45
C GLU A 326 33.34 17.40 6.06
N GLU A 327 33.67 17.30 4.78
CA GLU A 327 35.07 17.25 4.32
C GLU A 327 35.63 18.67 4.21
N THR A 328 34.87 19.57 3.58
CA THR A 328 35.30 20.96 3.38
C THR A 328 34.97 21.87 4.56
N LYS A 329 34.13 21.41 5.50
CA LYS A 329 33.58 22.19 6.64
C LYS A 329 32.85 23.46 6.20
N LYS A 330 32.14 23.39 5.07
CA LYS A 330 31.39 24.52 4.49
C LYS A 330 29.93 24.18 4.26
N LEU A 331 29.07 25.19 4.32
CA LEU A 331 27.68 25.14 3.87
C LEU A 331 27.63 24.82 2.37
N ALA A 332 26.64 24.03 1.99
CA ALA A 332 26.46 23.53 0.64
C ALA A 332 25.00 23.66 0.19
N ASN A 333 24.76 23.47 -1.10
CA ASN A 333 23.44 23.30 -1.68
C ASN A 333 23.21 21.82 -2.02
N PRO A 334 21.97 21.33 -1.95
CA PRO A 334 21.65 19.97 -2.33
C PRO A 334 21.95 19.70 -3.80
N PRO A 335 22.31 18.45 -4.16
CA PRO A 335 22.44 18.06 -5.56
C PRO A 335 21.10 18.21 -6.31
N GLN A 336 21.13 18.74 -7.54
CA GLN A 336 19.93 18.85 -8.40
C GLN A 336 19.27 17.48 -8.61
N ALA A 337 20.06 16.41 -8.76
CA ALA A 337 19.57 15.04 -8.93
C ALA A 337 18.82 14.48 -7.70
N LYS A 338 18.76 15.22 -6.59
CA LYS A 338 18.01 14.90 -5.36
C LYS A 338 16.74 15.74 -5.18
N SER A 339 16.31 16.43 -6.24
CA SER A 339 15.03 17.14 -6.31
C SER A 339 13.84 16.23 -5.98
N PHE A 340 12.83 16.78 -5.34
CA PHE A 340 11.54 16.13 -5.07
C PHE A 340 10.87 15.62 -6.36
N ASP A 341 10.94 16.40 -7.43
CA ASP A 341 10.38 16.12 -8.76
C ASP A 341 10.84 14.77 -9.33
N LYS A 342 12.11 14.43 -9.10
CA LYS A 342 12.71 13.17 -9.55
C LYS A 342 12.56 12.05 -8.52
N GLU A 343 12.69 12.36 -7.23
CA GLU A 343 12.81 11.35 -6.17
C GLU A 343 11.46 10.97 -5.54
N CYS A 344 10.41 11.78 -5.73
CA CYS A 344 9.15 11.66 -5.00
C CYS A 344 7.90 11.90 -5.85
N ALA A 345 7.95 12.83 -6.82
CA ALA A 345 6.72 13.34 -7.43
C ALA A 345 5.91 12.30 -8.23
N SER A 346 6.49 11.21 -8.75
CA SER A 346 5.72 10.28 -9.60
C SER A 346 4.62 9.53 -8.85
N CYS A 347 4.87 9.15 -7.59
CA CYS A 347 3.85 8.57 -6.71
C CYS A 347 2.94 9.62 -6.07
N HIS A 348 3.20 10.92 -6.26
CA HIS A 348 2.52 12.00 -5.56
C HIS A 348 1.76 12.97 -6.46
N TYR A 349 2.08 13.10 -7.74
CA TYR A 349 1.44 14.07 -8.65
C TYR A 349 0.45 13.36 -9.57
N ASN A 350 -0.76 13.90 -9.70
CA ASN A 350 -1.69 13.43 -10.71
C ASN A 350 -1.14 13.77 -12.10
N GLY A 351 -1.16 12.80 -13.01
CA GLY A 351 -0.66 12.98 -14.38
C GLY A 351 0.84 13.24 -14.49
N TYR A 352 1.64 12.63 -13.62
CA TYR A 352 3.10 12.81 -13.59
C TYR A 352 3.76 12.69 -14.96
N THR A 353 4.58 13.68 -15.28
CA THR A 353 5.60 13.65 -16.33
C THR A 353 6.91 14.19 -15.76
N LEU A 354 8.04 13.91 -16.41
CA LEU A 354 9.32 14.47 -15.99
C LEU A 354 10.11 14.98 -17.19
N ALA A 355 10.56 16.23 -17.11
CA ALA A 355 11.50 16.81 -18.06
C ALA A 355 12.85 17.07 -17.36
N LYS A 356 13.94 16.90 -18.10
CA LYS A 356 15.27 17.32 -17.67
C LYS A 356 15.72 18.51 -18.51
N THR A 357 16.06 19.63 -17.88
CA THR A 357 16.51 20.84 -18.57
C THR A 357 17.96 20.70 -19.04
N ALA A 358 18.39 21.60 -19.94
CA ALA A 358 19.79 21.65 -20.38
C ALA A 358 20.74 21.96 -19.21
N GLU A 359 20.25 22.71 -18.20
CA GLU A 359 20.98 23.05 -16.97
C GLU A 359 21.01 21.90 -15.95
N GLY A 360 20.35 20.78 -16.25
CA GLY A 360 20.37 19.56 -15.42
C GLY A 360 19.26 19.47 -14.38
N ASP A 361 18.34 20.44 -14.31
CA ASP A 361 17.20 20.42 -13.41
C ASP A 361 16.16 19.37 -13.85
N TYR A 362 15.54 18.72 -12.87
CA TYR A 362 14.38 17.86 -13.09
C TYR A 362 13.11 18.63 -12.74
N ILE A 363 12.19 18.73 -13.70
CA ILE A 363 10.92 19.44 -13.55
C ILE A 363 9.78 18.45 -13.76
N ALA A 364 9.05 18.17 -12.68
CA ALA A 364 7.87 17.33 -12.74
C ALA A 364 6.70 18.12 -13.31
N GLY A 365 5.96 17.51 -14.23
CA GLY A 365 4.66 17.98 -14.69
C GLY A 365 3.54 17.31 -13.92
N SER A 366 2.36 17.93 -13.94
CA SER A 366 1.15 17.42 -13.31
C SER A 366 -0.09 17.94 -14.05
N ALA A 367 -1.21 17.20 -13.93
CA ALA A 367 -2.48 17.56 -14.54
C ALA A 367 -2.91 18.99 -14.18
N ASN A 368 -3.33 19.75 -15.20
CA ASN A 368 -3.92 21.07 -14.99
C ASN A 368 -5.28 20.96 -14.30
N ASP A 369 -5.51 21.79 -13.31
CA ASP A 369 -6.77 21.86 -12.56
C ASP A 369 -7.01 23.30 -12.05
N ILE A 370 -8.22 23.82 -12.25
CA ILE A 370 -8.57 25.20 -11.84
C ILE A 370 -8.45 25.43 -10.32
N ASP A 371 -8.68 24.38 -9.55
CA ASP A 371 -8.54 24.37 -8.09
C ASP A 371 -7.33 23.54 -7.64
N GLY A 372 -6.34 23.37 -8.53
CA GLY A 372 -5.03 22.80 -8.21
C GLY A 372 -4.26 23.59 -7.13
N GLU A 373 -3.22 22.97 -6.59
CA GLU A 373 -2.42 23.52 -5.49
C GLU A 373 -1.47 24.63 -5.95
N LEU A 374 -0.76 24.41 -7.06
CA LEU A 374 0.36 25.25 -7.48
C LEU A 374 0.47 25.27 -9.00
N ASP A 375 0.75 26.44 -9.56
CA ASP A 375 1.20 26.60 -10.95
C ASP A 375 2.72 26.30 -10.99
N ILE A 376 3.08 25.07 -11.38
CA ILE A 376 4.47 24.59 -11.29
C ILE A 376 5.31 24.96 -12.51
N ASP A 377 4.69 25.24 -13.66
CA ASP A 377 5.36 25.56 -14.92
C ASP A 377 5.24 27.04 -15.31
N GLY A 378 4.44 27.83 -14.58
CA GLY A 378 4.30 29.27 -14.74
C GLY A 378 3.43 29.66 -15.92
N ASP A 379 2.60 28.75 -16.45
CA ASP A 379 1.72 29.01 -17.60
C ASP A 379 0.43 29.76 -17.23
N GLY A 380 0.24 30.05 -15.93
CA GLY A 380 -0.93 30.72 -15.37
C GLY A 380 -2.07 29.76 -14.98
N LYS A 381 -1.90 28.45 -15.17
CA LYS A 381 -2.84 27.41 -14.73
C LYS A 381 -2.25 26.65 -13.57
N LYS A 382 -3.09 26.36 -12.57
CA LYS A 382 -2.66 25.54 -11.44
C LYS A 382 -2.63 24.07 -11.84
N ASN A 383 -1.77 23.32 -11.16
CA ASN A 383 -1.60 21.89 -11.32
C ASN A 383 -1.99 21.14 -10.05
N GLU A 384 -2.40 19.90 -10.24
CA GLU A 384 -2.82 18.97 -9.21
C GLU A 384 -1.62 18.19 -8.62
N ILE A 385 -0.79 18.86 -7.81
CA ILE A 385 0.43 18.27 -7.21
C ILE A 385 0.14 17.34 -6.01
N ASN A 386 -1.00 16.65 -6.01
CA ASN A 386 -1.32 15.50 -5.18
C ASN A 386 -1.95 14.41 -6.05
N MET A 387 -2.23 13.23 -5.50
CA MET A 387 -2.94 12.21 -6.25
C MET A 387 -4.37 12.68 -6.56
N GLY A 388 -4.83 12.38 -7.77
CA GLY A 388 -6.13 12.77 -8.29
C GLY A 388 -6.95 11.56 -8.74
N CYS A 389 -8.19 11.80 -9.18
CA CYS A 389 -9.08 10.75 -9.69
C CYS A 389 -8.39 9.92 -10.80
N GLU A 390 -7.71 10.62 -11.70
CA GLU A 390 -7.09 10.07 -12.90
C GLU A 390 -5.82 9.26 -12.61
N THR A 391 -5.30 9.27 -11.38
CA THR A 391 -4.21 8.38 -10.97
C THR A 391 -4.69 6.92 -10.83
N CYS A 392 -5.96 6.72 -10.43
CA CYS A 392 -6.56 5.39 -10.27
C CYS A 392 -7.50 5.01 -11.43
N HIS A 393 -8.06 6.01 -12.11
CA HIS A 393 -9.03 5.81 -13.21
C HIS A 393 -8.45 6.05 -14.60
N GLY A 394 -7.28 6.70 -14.69
CA GLY A 394 -6.61 7.07 -15.93
C GLY A 394 -7.06 8.42 -16.48
N PRO A 395 -6.39 8.92 -17.53
CA PRO A 395 -6.74 10.17 -18.23
C PRO A 395 -8.21 10.23 -18.67
N GLY A 396 -8.97 11.23 -18.22
CA GLY A 396 -10.42 11.31 -18.35
C GLY A 396 -10.96 12.09 -19.55
N SER A 397 -10.11 12.70 -20.39
CA SER A 397 -10.58 13.60 -21.47
C SER A 397 -11.50 12.94 -22.49
N ALA A 398 -11.25 11.67 -22.86
CA ALA A 398 -12.14 10.92 -23.74
C ALA A 398 -13.49 10.64 -23.05
N HIS A 399 -13.45 10.27 -21.78
CA HIS A 399 -14.64 10.03 -20.96
C HIS A 399 -15.54 11.26 -20.80
N VAL A 400 -14.95 12.42 -20.52
CA VAL A 400 -15.70 13.68 -20.38
C VAL A 400 -16.42 14.02 -21.70
N LYS A 401 -15.76 13.81 -22.85
CA LYS A 401 -16.31 14.07 -24.20
C LYS A 401 -17.30 13.01 -24.70
N ALA A 402 -17.22 11.78 -24.18
CA ALA A 402 -18.08 10.69 -24.61
C ALA A 402 -19.56 10.98 -24.31
N LYS A 403 -20.45 10.49 -25.19
CA LYS A 403 -21.90 10.67 -25.06
C LYS A 403 -22.41 10.01 -23.78
N LYS A 404 -23.43 10.60 -23.16
CA LYS A 404 -24.09 10.01 -21.98
C LYS A 404 -24.52 8.57 -22.31
N GLY A 405 -24.19 7.64 -21.42
CA GLY A 405 -24.46 6.22 -21.60
C GLY A 405 -23.37 5.46 -22.34
N THR A 406 -22.37 6.09 -22.97
CA THR A 406 -21.25 5.36 -23.62
C THR A 406 -19.91 5.67 -22.96
N LYS A 407 -19.94 6.18 -21.73
CA LYS A 407 -18.78 6.76 -21.06
C LYS A 407 -17.90 5.67 -20.42
N SER A 408 -18.50 4.57 -19.98
CA SER A 408 -17.81 3.48 -19.29
C SER A 408 -16.73 2.80 -20.10
N ALA A 409 -16.83 2.79 -21.43
CA ALA A 409 -15.84 2.19 -22.32
C ALA A 409 -14.54 3.00 -22.46
N SER A 410 -14.49 4.21 -21.91
CA SER A 410 -13.38 5.17 -22.10
C SER A 410 -12.65 5.57 -20.81
N ILE A 411 -12.88 4.84 -19.72
CA ILE A 411 -12.26 5.06 -18.41
C ILE A 411 -12.15 3.73 -17.66
N VAL A 412 -11.15 3.63 -16.77
CA VAL A 412 -11.01 2.45 -15.92
C VAL A 412 -12.00 2.50 -14.76
N SER A 413 -12.67 1.37 -14.51
CA SER A 413 -13.49 1.12 -13.32
C SER A 413 -12.80 0.05 -12.47
N PRO A 414 -12.07 0.43 -11.40
CA PRO A 414 -11.29 -0.52 -10.60
C PRO A 414 -12.09 -1.71 -10.09
N ASP A 415 -13.34 -1.50 -9.66
CA ASP A 415 -14.26 -2.54 -9.17
C ASP A 415 -14.80 -3.50 -10.25
N LYS A 416 -14.34 -3.34 -11.49
CA LYS A 416 -14.64 -4.19 -12.66
C LYS A 416 -13.39 -4.86 -13.24
N LEU A 417 -12.24 -4.69 -12.59
CA LEU A 417 -11.01 -5.43 -12.87
C LEU A 417 -10.97 -6.74 -12.08
N SER A 418 -10.09 -7.65 -12.48
CA SER A 418 -9.65 -8.74 -11.61
C SER A 418 -8.97 -8.19 -10.35
N ALA A 419 -8.95 -9.00 -9.28
CA ALA A 419 -8.37 -8.57 -8.01
C ALA A 419 -6.87 -8.26 -8.13
N GLU A 420 -6.12 -9.03 -8.93
CA GLU A 420 -4.70 -8.78 -9.20
C GLU A 420 -4.45 -7.44 -9.92
N ARG A 421 -5.23 -7.12 -10.96
CA ARG A 421 -5.11 -5.84 -11.69
C ARG A 421 -5.56 -4.65 -10.87
N GLU A 422 -6.62 -4.78 -10.06
CA GLU A 422 -7.00 -3.71 -9.16
C GLU A 422 -5.90 -3.44 -8.13
N SER A 423 -5.36 -4.49 -7.50
CA SER A 423 -4.33 -4.35 -6.47
C SER A 423 -3.06 -3.72 -7.03
N MET A 424 -2.74 -3.92 -8.32
CA MET A 424 -1.64 -3.25 -9.00
C MET A 424 -1.79 -1.74 -9.09
N ILE A 425 -3.02 -1.20 -9.15
CA ILE A 425 -3.24 0.26 -9.10
C ILE A 425 -2.67 0.84 -7.80
N CYS A 426 -2.75 0.09 -6.69
CA CYS A 426 -2.14 0.48 -5.42
C CYS A 426 -0.64 0.15 -5.37
N GLY A 427 -0.25 -1.00 -5.93
CA GLY A 427 1.11 -1.52 -5.94
C GLY A 427 2.14 -0.62 -6.61
N GLN A 428 1.75 0.24 -7.55
CA GLN A 428 2.68 1.21 -8.16
C GLN A 428 3.33 2.17 -7.14
N CYS A 429 2.63 2.48 -6.03
CA CYS A 429 3.12 3.38 -4.97
C CYS A 429 3.35 2.66 -3.64
N HIS A 430 2.55 1.64 -3.33
CA HIS A 430 2.59 0.89 -2.06
C HIS A 430 3.51 -0.35 -2.11
N ASP A 431 4.57 -0.26 -2.90
CA ASP A 431 5.68 -1.22 -3.02
C ASP A 431 7.02 -0.45 -2.92
N ARG A 432 8.15 -1.17 -2.97
CA ARG A 432 9.51 -0.63 -3.09
C ARG A 432 10.29 -1.28 -4.24
N ALA A 433 9.60 -1.71 -5.29
CA ALA A 433 10.23 -1.98 -6.57
C ALA A 433 10.99 -0.73 -7.06
N GLN A 434 12.11 -0.92 -7.75
CA GLN A 434 12.91 0.19 -8.26
C GLN A 434 12.54 0.46 -9.72
N GLY A 435 12.22 1.71 -10.07
CA GLY A 435 11.97 2.10 -11.46
C GLY A 435 13.21 2.62 -12.19
N HIS A 436 12.99 3.15 -13.41
CA HIS A 436 14.07 3.57 -14.30
C HIS A 436 14.82 4.85 -13.85
N LEU A 437 14.28 5.59 -12.88
CA LEU A 437 14.98 6.68 -12.18
C LEU A 437 15.96 6.21 -11.09
N LYS A 438 16.11 4.88 -10.90
CA LYS A 438 17.00 4.22 -9.92
C LYS A 438 16.64 4.50 -8.47
N ASN A 439 15.36 4.76 -8.22
CA ASN A 439 14.75 4.94 -6.90
C ASN A 439 13.44 4.12 -6.83
N ASP A 440 12.75 4.19 -5.70
CA ASP A 440 11.52 3.43 -5.47
C ASP A 440 10.28 4.08 -6.15
N GLN A 441 10.50 4.91 -7.19
CA GLN A 441 9.47 5.48 -8.06
C GLN A 441 9.38 4.63 -9.33
N THR A 442 8.29 3.90 -9.52
CA THR A 442 8.17 2.85 -10.55
C THR A 442 7.70 3.43 -11.88
N VAL A 443 8.55 4.28 -12.47
CA VAL A 443 8.36 4.81 -13.82
C VAL A 443 9.09 3.97 -14.87
N ASN A 444 8.55 3.94 -16.08
CA ASN A 444 9.17 3.26 -17.23
C ASN A 444 10.41 4.01 -17.76
N ALA A 445 11.03 3.49 -18.82
CA ALA A 445 12.22 4.08 -19.43
C ALA A 445 12.01 5.52 -19.93
N GLU A 446 10.78 5.89 -20.31
CA GLU A 446 10.38 7.26 -20.69
C GLU A 446 9.89 8.10 -19.50
N TRP A 447 10.11 7.64 -18.27
CA TRP A 447 9.75 8.30 -17.01
C TRP A 447 8.24 8.55 -16.83
N LYS A 448 7.41 7.66 -17.39
CA LYS A 448 5.96 7.67 -17.24
C LYS A 448 5.50 6.65 -16.20
N MET A 449 4.45 7.01 -15.47
CA MET A 449 3.75 6.10 -14.58
C MET A 449 2.88 5.13 -15.37
N MET A 450 2.62 3.98 -14.76
CA MET A 450 1.71 2.95 -15.25
C MET A 450 0.28 3.48 -15.37
N LEU A 451 -0.44 3.08 -16.41
CA LEU A 451 -1.88 3.30 -16.50
C LEU A 451 -2.65 2.24 -15.69
N PRO A 452 -3.76 2.60 -15.01
CA PRO A 452 -4.53 1.66 -14.23
C PRO A 452 -5.10 0.54 -15.11
N GLY A 453 -5.23 -0.66 -14.54
CA GLY A 453 -5.62 -1.86 -15.28
C GLY A 453 -4.47 -2.61 -15.95
N THR A 454 -3.23 -2.11 -15.86
CA THR A 454 -2.02 -2.83 -16.27
C THR A 454 -1.81 -4.09 -15.40
N SER A 455 -1.38 -5.20 -16.02
CA SER A 455 -1.07 -6.44 -15.28
C SER A 455 0.22 -6.29 -14.47
N ARG A 456 0.39 -7.13 -13.44
CA ARG A 456 1.62 -7.15 -12.64
C ARG A 456 2.83 -7.53 -13.50
N ASN A 457 2.70 -8.50 -14.40
CA ASN A 457 3.82 -8.87 -15.25
C ASN A 457 4.25 -7.72 -16.18
N THR A 458 3.29 -6.97 -16.73
CA THR A 458 3.58 -5.77 -17.55
C THR A 458 4.27 -4.71 -16.71
N PHE A 459 3.77 -4.46 -15.50
CA PHE A 459 4.37 -3.52 -14.55
C PHE A 459 5.84 -3.87 -14.27
N LEU A 460 6.12 -5.13 -13.89
CA LEU A 460 7.48 -5.55 -13.62
C LEU A 460 8.39 -5.40 -14.83
N ASN A 461 7.94 -5.85 -16.00
CA ASN A 461 8.75 -5.83 -17.21
C ASN A 461 9.08 -4.41 -17.69
N GLN A 462 8.09 -3.50 -17.67
CA GLN A 462 8.21 -2.19 -18.32
C GLN A 462 8.54 -1.04 -17.36
N TYR A 463 8.24 -1.17 -16.06
CA TYR A 463 8.33 -0.08 -15.09
C TYR A 463 9.37 -0.33 -14.00
N THR A 464 10.03 -1.49 -14.00
CA THR A 464 10.99 -1.84 -12.95
C THR A 464 12.36 -2.27 -13.47
N THR A 465 13.40 -1.81 -12.78
CA THR A 465 14.77 -2.32 -12.85
C THR A 465 15.12 -3.23 -11.66
N ARG A 466 14.29 -3.24 -10.61
CA ARG A 466 14.31 -4.22 -9.50
C ARG A 466 12.86 -4.53 -9.12
N GLU A 467 12.48 -5.79 -9.10
CA GLU A 467 11.06 -6.22 -9.09
C GLU A 467 10.37 -6.13 -7.72
N GLY A 468 11.12 -5.76 -6.68
CA GLY A 468 10.59 -5.60 -5.32
C GLY A 468 11.56 -4.86 -4.40
N PRO A 469 11.26 -4.83 -3.08
CA PRO A 469 12.10 -4.19 -2.09
C PRO A 469 13.51 -4.79 -2.01
N ALA A 470 14.49 -3.98 -1.62
CA ALA A 470 15.84 -4.48 -1.36
C ALA A 470 15.86 -5.33 -0.07
N ALA A 471 16.84 -6.23 0.07
CA ALA A 471 16.96 -7.11 1.24
C ALA A 471 16.95 -6.34 2.59
N LYS A 472 17.53 -5.14 2.63
CA LYS A 472 17.56 -4.26 3.82
C LYS A 472 16.18 -3.78 4.28
N ASP A 473 15.18 -3.84 3.39
CA ASP A 473 13.80 -3.40 3.62
C ASP A 473 12.91 -4.54 4.16
N TYR A 474 13.51 -5.71 4.44
CA TYR A 474 12.90 -6.81 5.17
C TYR A 474 13.54 -7.00 6.54
N TRP A 475 12.80 -7.64 7.43
CA TRP A 475 13.36 -8.22 8.65
C TRP A 475 14.21 -9.46 8.33
N ALA A 476 14.90 -9.99 9.35
CA ALA A 476 15.87 -11.07 9.17
C ALA A 476 15.29 -12.35 8.56
N ASP A 477 13.97 -12.56 8.65
CA ASP A 477 13.27 -13.68 8.03
C ASP A 477 13.07 -13.56 6.51
N GLY A 478 13.35 -12.39 5.92
CA GLY A 478 13.16 -12.14 4.49
C GLY A 478 11.70 -12.11 4.05
N ILE A 479 10.74 -12.19 4.98
CA ILE A 479 9.31 -12.26 4.69
C ILE A 479 8.65 -10.95 5.07
N HIS A 480 8.85 -10.51 6.32
CA HIS A 480 8.18 -9.35 6.89
C HIS A 480 8.82 -8.05 6.44
N SER A 481 8.01 -7.15 5.91
CA SER A 481 8.45 -5.81 5.55
C SER A 481 8.85 -4.99 6.78
N LYS A 482 9.86 -4.14 6.61
CA LYS A 482 10.47 -3.30 7.65
C LYS A 482 10.38 -1.81 7.36
N SER A 483 10.46 -1.43 6.10
CA SER A 483 10.48 -0.03 5.66
C SER A 483 9.07 0.48 5.33
N HIS A 484 8.93 1.80 5.20
CA HIS A 484 7.66 2.41 4.81
C HIS A 484 7.19 1.97 3.41
N HIS A 485 5.86 1.95 3.22
CA HIS A 485 5.11 1.67 1.98
C HIS A 485 5.36 0.32 1.28
N GLN A 486 5.36 -0.79 2.03
CA GLN A 486 5.46 -2.16 1.46
C GLN A 486 4.15 -2.97 1.63
N GLN A 487 3.00 -2.30 1.74
CA GLN A 487 1.72 -2.99 1.95
C GLN A 487 1.39 -3.94 0.79
N TYR A 488 1.66 -3.54 -0.46
CA TYR A 488 1.41 -4.40 -1.62
C TYR A 488 2.34 -5.62 -1.62
N THR A 489 3.63 -5.41 -1.32
CA THR A 489 4.63 -6.49 -1.22
C THR A 489 4.22 -7.56 -0.20
N ASP A 490 3.71 -7.14 0.96
CA ASP A 490 3.18 -8.05 1.97
C ASP A 490 1.86 -8.71 1.49
N PHE A 491 0.95 -7.91 0.95
CA PHE A 491 -0.39 -8.35 0.55
C PHE A 491 -0.36 -9.52 -0.44
N ILE A 492 0.49 -9.45 -1.48
CA ILE A 492 0.56 -10.50 -2.51
C ILE A 492 1.10 -11.83 -1.98
N LYS A 493 1.85 -11.82 -0.87
CA LYS A 493 2.33 -13.02 -0.18
C LYS A 493 1.25 -13.66 0.69
N SER A 494 0.20 -12.91 1.05
CA SER A 494 -0.88 -13.40 1.90
C SER A 494 -1.82 -14.37 1.16
N SER A 495 -2.53 -15.20 1.92
CA SER A 495 -3.57 -16.08 1.38
C SER A 495 -4.78 -15.31 0.82
N LYS A 496 -4.94 -14.02 1.15
CA LYS A 496 -6.02 -13.19 0.62
C LYS A 496 -5.84 -12.90 -0.89
N HIS A 497 -4.60 -12.81 -1.35
CA HIS A 497 -4.28 -12.59 -2.77
C HIS A 497 -4.53 -13.84 -3.62
N ARG A 498 -4.15 -15.04 -3.13
CA ARG A 498 -4.28 -16.31 -3.87
C ARG A 498 -5.03 -17.36 -3.05
N ASN A 499 -6.34 -17.54 -3.32
CA ASN A 499 -7.17 -18.58 -2.69
C ASN A 499 -8.35 -19.01 -3.59
N GLY A 500 -9.03 -20.09 -3.21
CA GLY A 500 -10.11 -20.68 -4.02
C GLY A 500 -11.52 -20.11 -3.77
N ASN A 501 -11.70 -19.04 -3.00
CA ASN A 501 -13.03 -18.55 -2.63
C ASN A 501 -13.27 -17.08 -2.98
N HIS A 502 -12.44 -16.18 -2.45
CA HIS A 502 -12.53 -14.74 -2.68
C HIS A 502 -11.12 -14.18 -2.83
N LEU A 503 -10.74 -13.86 -4.06
CA LEU A 503 -9.52 -13.12 -4.36
C LEU A 503 -9.75 -11.67 -3.94
N VAL A 504 -9.17 -11.32 -2.80
CA VAL A 504 -9.34 -10.01 -2.19
C VAL A 504 -8.48 -9.02 -2.95
N ALA A 505 -8.97 -7.79 -3.11
CA ALA A 505 -8.22 -6.64 -3.57
C ALA A 505 -8.15 -5.57 -2.47
N CYS A 506 -7.29 -4.58 -2.65
CA CYS A 506 -7.12 -3.50 -1.67
C CYS A 506 -8.45 -2.80 -1.34
N SER A 507 -9.32 -2.59 -2.35
CA SER A 507 -10.60 -1.90 -2.13
C SER A 507 -11.69 -2.75 -1.47
N ASP A 508 -11.46 -4.03 -1.19
CA ASP A 508 -12.37 -4.82 -0.36
C ASP A 508 -12.28 -4.41 1.12
N CYS A 509 -11.13 -3.90 1.55
CA CYS A 509 -10.90 -3.41 2.91
C CYS A 509 -10.85 -1.88 2.98
N HIS A 510 -10.34 -1.22 1.94
CA HIS A 510 -10.23 0.24 1.86
C HIS A 510 -11.34 0.87 1.01
N SER A 511 -11.69 2.12 1.34
CA SER A 511 -12.59 3.01 0.62
C SER A 511 -11.74 4.11 -0.03
N PRO A 512 -11.27 3.95 -1.28
CA PRO A 512 -10.32 4.87 -1.89
C PRO A 512 -10.80 6.33 -1.91
N HIS A 513 -12.10 6.55 -2.09
CA HIS A 513 -12.74 7.86 -2.08
C HIS A 513 -13.02 8.42 -0.67
N GLY A 514 -12.66 7.71 0.41
CA GLY A 514 -12.79 8.20 1.78
C GLY A 514 -14.23 8.37 2.27
N LYS A 515 -15.20 7.61 1.71
CA LYS A 515 -16.61 7.67 2.14
C LYS A 515 -16.80 7.24 3.60
N SER A 516 -15.97 6.31 4.05
CA SER A 516 -15.94 5.87 5.44
C SER A 516 -15.25 6.90 6.35
N LYS A 517 -15.67 6.95 7.62
CA LYS A 517 -15.08 7.81 8.67
C LYS A 517 -13.83 7.23 9.32
N PHE A 518 -13.51 5.97 9.06
CA PHE A 518 -12.40 5.29 9.72
C PHE A 518 -11.05 5.75 9.15
N ALA A 519 -10.03 5.79 10.03
CA ALA A 519 -8.66 6.13 9.65
C ALA A 519 -8.13 5.20 8.54
N HIS A 520 -7.13 5.66 7.79
CA HIS A 520 -6.52 4.92 6.69
C HIS A 520 -7.52 4.48 5.59
N GLN A 521 -8.61 5.24 5.44
CA GLN A 521 -9.68 4.93 4.48
C GLN A 521 -10.27 3.53 4.68
N MET A 522 -10.26 2.97 5.89
CA MET A 522 -10.83 1.64 6.12
C MET A 522 -12.35 1.64 5.96
N ARG A 523 -12.93 0.57 5.40
CA ARG A 523 -14.39 0.41 5.29
C ARG A 523 -15.08 0.09 6.60
N ALA A 524 -14.36 -0.57 7.50
CA ALA A 524 -14.79 -0.92 8.85
C ALA A 524 -13.72 -0.47 9.85
N ASP A 525 -14.08 -0.34 11.12
CA ASP A 525 -13.12 -0.03 12.17
C ASP A 525 -12.11 -1.19 12.32
N ALA A 526 -10.82 -0.92 12.13
CA ALA A 526 -9.74 -1.90 12.25
C ALA A 526 -9.59 -2.47 13.67
N HIS A 527 -10.15 -1.80 14.67
CA HIS A 527 -10.19 -2.27 16.06
C HIS A 527 -11.45 -3.08 16.40
N SER A 528 -12.36 -3.27 15.45
CA SER A 528 -13.55 -4.10 15.61
C SER A 528 -13.39 -5.45 14.91
N PRO A 529 -13.92 -6.56 15.49
CA PRO A 529 -13.99 -7.85 14.80
C PRO A 529 -14.68 -7.78 13.43
N ALA A 530 -15.61 -6.84 13.26
CA ALA A 530 -16.37 -6.64 12.02
C ALA A 530 -15.47 -6.36 10.79
N ALA A 531 -14.25 -5.85 10.97
CA ALA A 531 -13.30 -5.68 9.86
C ALA A 531 -12.88 -7.02 9.21
N CYS A 532 -12.97 -8.12 9.95
CA CYS A 532 -12.53 -9.45 9.49
C CYS A 532 -13.69 -10.45 9.35
N THR A 533 -14.70 -10.37 10.22
CA THR A 533 -15.78 -11.36 10.32
C THR A 533 -16.84 -11.24 9.22
N THR A 534 -16.77 -10.23 8.35
CA THR A 534 -17.56 -10.20 7.11
C THR A 534 -17.29 -11.42 6.21
N CYS A 535 -16.05 -11.91 6.23
CA CYS A 535 -15.64 -13.15 5.56
C CYS A 535 -15.38 -14.29 6.56
N HIS A 536 -14.79 -14.00 7.72
CA HIS A 536 -14.44 -15.01 8.73
C HIS A 536 -15.57 -15.20 9.77
N LYS A 537 -16.76 -15.58 9.30
CA LYS A 537 -17.97 -15.65 10.15
C LYS A 537 -17.85 -16.62 11.32
N ASP A 538 -17.10 -17.71 11.15
CA ASP A 538 -16.89 -18.73 12.20
C ASP A 538 -15.91 -18.28 13.31
N ARG A 539 -15.52 -17.01 13.31
CA ARG A 539 -14.54 -16.39 14.22
C ARG A 539 -15.10 -15.13 14.90
N ASP A 540 -16.41 -15.02 15.00
CA ASP A 540 -17.11 -13.91 15.66
C ASP A 540 -16.94 -13.91 17.18
N ASP A 541 -16.88 -15.07 17.82
CA ASP A 541 -16.52 -15.22 19.24
C ASP A 541 -15.01 -15.04 19.45
N MET A 542 -14.61 -13.78 19.64
CA MET A 542 -13.22 -13.39 19.92
C MET A 542 -12.67 -14.00 21.21
N GLY A 543 -13.48 -14.12 22.26
CA GLY A 543 -13.03 -14.67 23.55
C GLY A 543 -12.65 -16.15 23.41
N LYS A 544 -13.52 -16.93 22.77
CA LYS A 544 -13.25 -18.33 22.43
C LYS A 544 -12.05 -18.47 21.49
N HIS A 545 -11.94 -17.61 20.48
CA HIS A 545 -10.83 -17.67 19.53
C HIS A 545 -9.48 -17.41 20.19
N VAL A 546 -9.38 -16.35 21.01
CA VAL A 546 -8.15 -16.00 21.73
C VAL A 546 -7.80 -17.12 22.70
N MET A 547 -8.75 -17.60 23.51
CA MET A 547 -8.52 -18.72 24.43
C MET A 547 -8.04 -19.97 23.70
N ASP A 548 -8.64 -20.32 22.55
CA ASP A 548 -8.22 -21.48 21.76
C ASP A 548 -6.76 -21.36 21.28
N LYS A 549 -6.37 -20.18 20.77
CA LYS A 549 -5.06 -19.96 20.13
C LYS A 549 -3.93 -19.62 21.08
N THR A 550 -4.19 -18.87 22.14
CA THR A 550 -3.15 -18.37 23.05
C THR A 550 -3.16 -19.07 24.41
N LYS A 551 -4.26 -19.75 24.76
CA LYS A 551 -4.52 -20.27 26.12
C LYS A 551 -4.56 -19.17 27.18
N CYS A 552 -4.82 -17.93 26.78
CA CYS A 552 -4.92 -16.79 27.66
C CYS A 552 -6.32 -16.17 27.64
N THR A 553 -6.72 -15.60 28.78
CA THR A 553 -7.95 -14.82 28.89
C THR A 553 -7.61 -13.34 28.76
N VAL A 554 -8.04 -12.73 27.66
CA VAL A 554 -8.03 -11.27 27.48
C VAL A 554 -9.48 -10.84 27.29
N ALA A 555 -9.88 -9.74 27.92
CA ALA A 555 -11.22 -9.21 27.76
C ALA A 555 -11.49 -8.92 26.26
N PRO A 556 -12.60 -9.42 25.67
CA PRO A 556 -12.86 -9.29 24.24
C PRO A 556 -12.89 -7.84 23.71
N ASP A 557 -13.19 -6.85 24.57
CA ASP A 557 -13.17 -5.42 24.22
C ASP A 557 -11.76 -4.81 24.19
N LYS A 558 -10.74 -5.54 24.67
CA LYS A 558 -9.34 -5.11 24.71
C LYS A 558 -8.48 -5.77 23.63
N ILE A 559 -9.05 -6.63 22.80
CA ILE A 559 -8.35 -7.35 21.75
C ILE A 559 -9.17 -7.40 20.46
N SER A 560 -8.49 -7.15 19.35
CA SER A 560 -9.04 -7.21 18.01
C SER A 560 -8.18 -8.14 17.14
N CYS A 561 -8.73 -8.59 16.01
CA CYS A 561 -8.00 -9.44 15.07
C CYS A 561 -6.67 -8.79 14.64
N SER A 562 -6.70 -7.47 14.37
CA SER A 562 -5.54 -6.70 13.91
C SER A 562 -4.42 -6.58 14.94
N ASN A 563 -4.69 -6.76 16.24
CA ASN A 563 -3.63 -6.77 17.26
C ASN A 563 -2.65 -7.95 17.12
N CYS A 564 -3.10 -9.06 16.52
CA CYS A 564 -2.28 -10.25 16.28
C CYS A 564 -1.94 -10.43 14.80
N HIS A 565 -2.93 -10.27 13.92
CA HIS A 565 -2.81 -10.60 12.50
C HIS A 565 -2.26 -9.43 11.65
N ASP A 566 -2.40 -8.18 12.09
CA ASP A 566 -1.97 -6.99 11.34
C ASP A 566 -0.86 -6.25 12.11
N THR A 567 0.10 -7.02 12.60
CA THR A 567 1.17 -6.50 13.45
C THR A 567 1.93 -5.39 12.75
N LYS A 568 2.24 -4.31 13.47
CA LYS A 568 2.99 -3.18 12.92
C LYS A 568 4.49 -3.47 12.86
N THR A 569 4.92 -4.16 11.82
CA THR A 569 6.33 -4.52 11.60
C THR A 569 7.12 -3.42 10.89
N MET A 570 6.44 -2.52 10.16
CA MET A 570 7.06 -1.47 9.36
C MET A 570 7.03 -0.12 10.04
N GLN A 571 8.06 0.71 9.83
CA GLN A 571 8.17 2.05 10.41
C GLN A 571 8.30 3.14 9.35
N THR A 572 7.52 4.22 9.50
CA THR A 572 7.66 5.44 8.69
C THR A 572 7.93 6.69 9.52
N GLY A 573 7.28 6.84 10.67
CA GLY A 573 7.48 7.90 11.65
C GLY A 573 8.14 7.36 12.91
N ALA A 574 7.64 7.78 14.08
CA ALA A 574 8.19 7.39 15.38
C ALA A 574 7.67 6.05 15.94
N GLY A 575 6.70 5.41 15.28
CA GLY A 575 5.99 4.28 15.85
C GLY A 575 5.00 4.70 16.95
N PHE A 576 4.61 3.75 17.79
CA PHE A 576 3.65 3.93 18.89
C PHE A 576 4.28 3.72 20.28
N GLY A 577 5.58 3.98 20.39
CA GLY A 577 6.31 3.91 21.65
C GLY A 577 6.70 2.49 22.09
N LYS A 578 6.82 2.32 23.40
CA LYS A 578 7.41 1.13 24.05
C LYS A 578 6.44 -0.06 24.04
N GLY A 579 6.96 -1.20 23.65
CA GLY A 579 6.41 -2.52 23.93
C GLY A 579 6.77 -3.00 25.33
N MET A 580 6.71 -4.30 25.55
CA MET A 580 7.21 -4.92 26.78
C MET A 580 8.73 -4.76 26.93
N ALA A 581 9.23 -4.81 28.16
CA ALA A 581 10.67 -4.80 28.43
C ALA A 581 11.27 -6.22 28.28
N GLY A 582 12.49 -6.30 27.77
CA GLY A 582 13.32 -7.50 27.82
C GLY A 582 14.01 -7.68 29.18
N LYS A 583 14.77 -8.76 29.32
CA LYS A 583 15.49 -9.11 30.56
C LYS A 583 16.52 -8.05 30.98
N ASP A 584 17.08 -7.31 30.02
CA ASP A 584 18.05 -6.24 30.24
C ASP A 584 17.38 -4.86 30.50
N GLY A 585 16.06 -4.83 30.65
CA GLY A 585 15.29 -3.60 30.85
C GLY A 585 15.09 -2.76 29.59
N LYS A 586 15.64 -3.17 28.43
CA LYS A 586 15.40 -2.48 27.16
C LYS A 586 14.02 -2.82 26.63
N ASN A 587 13.40 -1.87 25.94
CA ASN A 587 12.06 -2.05 25.40
C ASN A 587 12.13 -2.71 24.02
N TYR A 588 11.24 -3.68 23.79
CA TYR A 588 10.78 -3.96 22.44
C TYR A 588 9.98 -2.76 21.94
N TRP A 589 9.97 -2.50 20.65
CA TRP A 589 9.32 -1.30 20.12
C TRP A 589 8.09 -1.59 19.28
N LEU A 590 7.12 -0.67 19.31
CA LEU A 590 5.96 -0.68 18.42
C LEU A 590 6.23 0.23 17.22
N ASN A 591 6.13 -0.31 16.00
CA ASN A 591 6.18 0.51 14.79
C ASN A 591 4.78 1.01 14.39
N ASP A 592 4.65 1.75 13.29
CA ASP A 592 3.43 2.50 12.95
C ASP A 592 2.66 1.98 11.73
N ILE A 593 3.24 1.15 10.87
CA ILE A 593 2.53 0.58 9.71
C ILE A 593 2.34 -0.93 9.86
N THR A 594 1.11 -1.39 9.64
CA THR A 594 0.69 -2.80 9.70
C THR A 594 1.32 -3.62 8.58
N SER A 595 1.83 -4.80 8.92
CA SER A 595 2.07 -5.88 7.98
C SER A 595 0.76 -6.24 7.29
N HIS A 596 0.80 -6.48 5.98
CA HIS A 596 -0.34 -6.97 5.20
C HIS A 596 -0.18 -8.46 4.84
N LEU A 597 0.62 -9.20 5.61
CA LEU A 597 0.74 -10.66 5.50
C LEU A 597 -0.44 -11.38 6.16
N TYR A 598 -1.12 -10.73 7.11
CA TYR A 598 -2.24 -11.26 7.90
C TYR A 598 -1.91 -12.51 8.73
N ASP A 599 -0.62 -12.72 9.00
CA ASP A 599 -0.10 -13.82 9.81
C ASP A 599 0.15 -13.38 11.26
N VAL A 600 0.56 -14.32 12.12
CA VAL A 600 0.93 -14.03 13.51
C VAL A 600 2.41 -14.39 13.69
N PRO A 601 3.33 -13.41 13.65
CA PRO A 601 4.75 -13.68 13.79
C PRO A 601 5.05 -14.28 15.17
N LEU A 602 5.69 -15.44 15.19
CA LEU A 602 5.95 -16.18 16.42
C LEU A 602 7.20 -15.66 17.14
N LYS A 603 7.26 -15.87 18.46
CA LYS A 603 8.45 -15.58 19.28
C LYS A 603 9.73 -16.32 18.85
N SER A 604 9.58 -17.44 18.14
CA SER A 604 10.69 -18.21 17.59
C SER A 604 11.22 -17.67 16.27
N ASN A 605 10.60 -16.63 15.70
CA ASN A 605 11.06 -15.99 14.48
C ASN A 605 12.49 -15.46 14.64
N ILE A 606 13.32 -15.62 13.61
CA ILE A 606 14.74 -15.24 13.64
C ILE A 606 14.98 -13.73 13.74
N GLY A 607 13.98 -12.91 13.42
CA GLY A 607 13.99 -11.47 13.67
C GLY A 607 13.69 -11.08 15.12
N VAL A 608 13.41 -12.05 16.00
CA VAL A 608 13.04 -11.81 17.41
C VAL A 608 13.89 -12.63 18.37
N LYS A 609 13.96 -13.95 18.18
CA LYS A 609 14.65 -14.87 19.11
C LYS A 609 16.13 -14.55 19.17
N GLY A 610 16.64 -14.22 20.35
CA GLY A 610 18.04 -13.83 20.56
C GLY A 610 18.43 -12.48 19.96
N VAL A 611 17.46 -11.69 19.48
CA VAL A 611 17.68 -10.33 18.97
C VAL A 611 17.44 -9.33 20.10
N GLU A 612 18.37 -8.40 20.28
CA GLU A 612 18.26 -7.34 21.29
C GLU A 612 16.91 -6.58 21.15
N PRO A 613 16.17 -6.30 22.25
CA PRO A 613 14.83 -5.71 22.19
C PRO A 613 14.73 -4.44 21.31
N GLY A 614 15.74 -3.57 21.35
CA GLY A 614 15.79 -2.35 20.54
C GLY A 614 15.98 -2.57 19.03
N LYS A 615 16.32 -3.79 18.60
CA LYS A 615 16.57 -4.18 17.20
C LYS A 615 15.64 -5.29 16.72
N ALA A 616 14.88 -5.92 17.61
CA ALA A 616 13.97 -7.00 17.28
C ALA A 616 12.79 -6.52 16.44
N MET A 617 12.30 -7.41 15.57
CA MET A 617 11.07 -7.19 14.83
C MET A 617 9.89 -7.06 15.81
N PRO A 618 9.03 -6.05 15.67
CA PRO A 618 7.81 -5.96 16.47
C PRO A 618 6.88 -7.15 16.18
N ILE A 619 6.45 -7.85 17.23
CA ILE A 619 5.51 -8.97 17.14
C ILE A 619 4.41 -8.86 18.21
N PRO A 620 3.24 -9.52 18.04
CA PRO A 620 2.17 -9.49 19.05
C PRO A 620 2.65 -9.92 20.43
N TYR A 621 3.58 -10.88 20.48
CA TYR A 621 4.12 -11.41 21.72
C TYR A 621 4.83 -10.34 22.58
N THR A 622 5.42 -9.32 21.93
CA THR A 622 6.17 -8.24 22.58
C THR A 622 5.34 -6.98 22.84
N ASN A 623 4.06 -6.99 22.47
CA ASN A 623 3.18 -5.84 22.64
C ASN A 623 2.73 -5.66 24.10
N PRO A 624 2.46 -4.42 24.56
CA PRO A 624 2.07 -4.16 25.95
C PRO A 624 0.81 -4.91 26.38
N CYS A 625 -0.17 -5.09 25.48
CA CYS A 625 -1.39 -5.84 25.76
C CYS A 625 -1.12 -7.31 26.12
N GLY A 626 0.03 -7.86 25.72
CA GLY A 626 0.45 -9.22 26.01
C GLY A 626 1.05 -9.41 27.41
N ALA A 627 1.24 -8.36 28.21
CA ALA A 627 1.96 -8.45 29.48
C ALA A 627 1.35 -9.43 30.50
N ALA A 628 0.04 -9.67 30.43
CA ALA A 628 -0.65 -10.67 31.27
C ALA A 628 -0.50 -12.11 30.76
N CYS A 629 0.02 -12.30 29.54
CA CYS A 629 -0.03 -13.55 28.80
C CYS A 629 1.36 -14.06 28.39
N HIS A 630 2.29 -13.14 28.18
CA HIS A 630 3.58 -13.39 27.57
C HIS A 630 4.70 -13.00 28.54
N ASN A 631 5.77 -13.78 28.52
CA ASN A 631 7.00 -13.45 29.23
C ASN A 631 8.11 -13.21 28.21
N THR A 632 8.58 -11.97 28.13
CA THR A 632 9.65 -11.50 27.23
C THR A 632 11.05 -11.67 27.82
N SER A 633 11.17 -12.07 29.09
CA SER A 633 12.47 -12.27 29.76
C SER A 633 13.28 -13.46 29.23
N ALA A 634 12.62 -14.34 28.47
CA ALA A 634 13.19 -15.57 27.92
C ALA A 634 13.30 -15.55 26.38
N LEU A 635 13.13 -14.39 25.74
CA LEU A 635 13.25 -14.20 24.30
C LEU A 635 14.70 -14.06 23.81
#